data_AF-A0A7C7CTS9-F1
#
_entry.id   AF-A0A7C7CTS9-F1
#
_cell.length_a   1.000
_cell.length_b   1.000
_cell.length_c   1.000
_cell.angle_alpha   90.00
_cell.angle_beta   90.00
_cell.angle_gamma   90.00
#
_symmetry.space_group_name_H-M   'P 1'
#
loop_
_entity.id
_entity.type
_entity.pdbx_description
1 polymer ?
#
loop_
_entity_poly.entity_id
_entity_poly.type
_entity_poly.pdbx_seq_one_letter_code
_entity_poly.pdbx_strand_id
1 'polypeptide(L)'
;MKRLIPLLIISFVLGQEIDLKKIFDPNKHRDVQPKWPVIINNVLPGVNAIDSILSADTVHWVTDGFRVQVLASNSITKADSLSIILNSTLEDSVYVVYETPNYKVRIGDYVVREDADKMRQNLHKMGYRSAWVIRTRITPQRTGMIIRIGN
;
A
#
# COMPACT_ATOMS: atom_id res chain seq x y z
N MET A 1 55.29 36.01 17.07
CA MET A 1 53.89 35.55 16.87
C MET A 1 53.30 36.03 15.54
N LYS A 2 53.87 35.67 14.38
CA LYS A 2 53.41 36.16 13.06
C LYS A 2 53.31 35.07 11.97
N ARG A 3 53.43 33.78 12.34
CA ARG A 3 53.47 32.66 11.38
C ARG A 3 52.24 31.74 11.39
N LEU A 4 51.21 32.03 12.20
CA LEU A 4 49.98 31.20 12.26
C LEU A 4 48.87 31.66 11.30
N ILE A 5 48.93 32.90 10.80
CA ILE A 5 47.90 33.49 9.93
C ILE A 5 47.75 32.76 8.57
N PRO A 6 48.83 32.34 7.86
CA PRO A 6 48.64 31.69 6.57
C PRO A 6 48.05 30.28 6.70
N LEU A 7 48.23 29.61 7.84
CA LEU A 7 47.71 28.27 8.08
C LEU A 7 46.18 28.29 8.27
N LEU A 8 45.66 29.33 8.93
CA LEU A 8 44.22 29.49 9.17
C LEU A 8 43.45 29.84 7.90
N ILE A 9 44.06 30.59 6.97
CA ILE A 9 43.46 30.89 5.66
C ILE A 9 43.39 29.64 4.78
N ILE A 10 44.40 28.77 4.82
CA ILE A 10 44.40 27.51 4.05
C ILE A 10 43.29 26.56 4.51
N SER A 11 43.04 26.46 5.81
CA SER A 11 41.92 25.65 6.34
C SER A 11 40.54 26.17 5.93
N PHE A 12 40.41 27.49 5.76
CA PHE A 12 39.14 28.10 5.33
C PHE A 12 38.84 27.84 3.85
N VAL A 13 39.87 27.76 3.00
CA VAL A 13 39.72 27.47 1.56
C VAL A 13 39.41 26.00 1.31
N LEU A 14 39.97 25.08 2.08
CA LEU A 14 39.71 23.63 1.96
C LEU A 14 38.33 23.20 2.50
N GLY A 15 37.65 24.05 3.29
CA GLY A 15 36.33 23.75 3.86
C GLY A 15 35.13 24.09 2.97
N GLN A 16 35.34 24.72 1.81
CA GLN A 16 34.26 25.07 0.88
C GLN A 16 34.09 24.00 -0.19
N GLU A 17 33.60 22.80 0.18
CA GLU A 17 32.95 21.91 -0.77
C GLU A 17 31.53 22.43 -1.01
N ILE A 18 31.40 23.45 -1.86
CA ILE A 18 30.10 24.00 -2.25
C ILE A 18 29.59 23.16 -3.42
N ASP A 19 29.15 21.94 -3.12
CA ASP A 19 28.42 21.07 -4.06
C ASP A 19 26.93 21.50 -4.16
N LEU A 20 26.68 22.81 -4.24
CA LEU A 20 25.33 23.38 -4.34
C LEU A 20 24.64 23.01 -5.67
N LYS A 21 25.38 22.51 -6.67
CA LYS A 21 24.82 22.08 -7.97
C LYS A 21 24.25 20.66 -7.97
N LYS A 22 24.53 19.83 -6.96
CA LYS A 22 24.01 18.45 -6.88
C LYS A 22 22.62 18.35 -6.26
N ILE A 23 22.12 19.42 -5.66
CA ILE A 23 20.89 19.41 -4.85
C ILE A 23 19.64 19.47 -5.74
N PHE A 24 19.75 19.95 -6.97
CA PHE A 24 18.61 20.07 -7.87
C PHE A 24 19.02 19.88 -9.33
N ASP A 25 18.69 18.71 -9.88
CA ASP A 25 18.89 18.39 -11.31
C ASP A 25 17.52 18.47 -12.01
N PRO A 26 17.17 19.63 -12.62
CA PRO A 26 15.83 19.87 -13.18
C PRO A 26 15.44 18.87 -14.28
N ASN A 27 16.42 18.16 -14.85
CA ASN A 27 16.17 17.16 -15.90
C ASN A 27 15.90 15.75 -15.34
N LYS A 28 16.17 15.50 -14.04
CA LYS A 28 15.88 14.21 -13.38
C LYS A 28 14.50 14.13 -12.75
N HIS A 29 13.81 15.25 -12.62
CA HIS A 29 12.46 15.32 -12.07
C HIS A 29 11.49 15.66 -13.20
N ARG A 30 11.05 14.63 -13.94
CA ARG A 30 9.80 14.78 -14.70
C ARG A 30 8.68 14.74 -13.68
N ASP A 31 7.97 15.84 -13.50
CA ASP A 31 6.77 15.85 -12.68
C ASP A 31 5.82 14.78 -13.22
N VAL A 32 5.56 13.75 -12.40
CA VAL A 32 4.51 12.80 -12.71
C VAL A 32 3.22 13.60 -12.70
N GLN A 33 2.58 13.77 -13.86
CA GLN A 33 1.35 14.53 -13.93
C GLN A 33 0.36 13.98 -12.89
N PRO A 34 -0.18 14.82 -12.01
CA PRO A 34 -1.14 14.36 -11.02
C PRO A 34 -2.35 13.76 -11.75
N LYS A 35 -2.78 12.58 -11.33
CA LYS A 35 -4.03 11.97 -11.81
C LYS A 35 -5.20 12.72 -11.15
N TRP A 36 -5.62 13.81 -11.78
CA TRP A 36 -6.78 14.58 -11.31
C TRP A 36 -8.04 13.70 -11.32
N PRO A 37 -8.95 13.86 -10.34
CA PRO A 37 -10.27 13.27 -10.42
C PRO A 37 -11.00 13.87 -11.63
N VAL A 38 -11.56 13.01 -12.49
CA VAL A 38 -12.34 13.45 -13.64
C VAL A 38 -13.66 14.06 -13.14
N ILE A 39 -13.81 15.38 -13.26
CA ILE A 39 -15.05 16.08 -12.95
C ILE A 39 -16.00 15.89 -14.13
N ILE A 40 -17.05 15.07 -13.95
CA ILE A 40 -18.06 14.84 -14.98
C ILE A 40 -19.17 15.90 -14.90
N ASN A 41 -19.34 16.67 -15.97
CA ASN A 41 -20.50 17.53 -16.13
C ASN A 41 -21.58 16.71 -16.88
N ASN A 42 -22.69 16.38 -16.22
CA ASN A 42 -23.76 15.50 -16.74
C ASN A 42 -24.61 16.14 -17.87
N VAL A 43 -24.04 17.08 -18.61
CA VAL A 43 -24.74 17.91 -19.61
C VAL A 43 -24.50 17.40 -21.04
N LEU A 44 -23.67 16.37 -21.23
CA LEU A 44 -23.34 15.87 -22.57
C LEU A 44 -24.06 14.55 -22.88
N PRO A 45 -24.89 14.49 -23.95
CA PRO A 45 -25.58 13.29 -24.38
C PRO A 45 -24.62 12.44 -25.21
N GLY A 46 -23.82 11.59 -24.57
CA GLY A 46 -22.90 10.72 -25.28
C GLY A 46 -22.53 9.49 -24.47
N VAL A 47 -23.02 8.33 -24.91
CA VAL A 47 -22.75 6.99 -24.34
C VAL A 47 -21.24 6.68 -24.17
N ASN A 48 -20.37 7.32 -24.95
CA ASN A 48 -18.92 7.18 -24.89
C ASN A 48 -18.27 7.76 -23.63
N ALA A 49 -18.98 8.63 -22.89
CA ALA A 49 -18.51 9.15 -21.61
C ALA A 49 -18.54 8.06 -20.52
N ILE A 50 -19.44 7.08 -20.61
CA ILE A 50 -19.64 6.02 -19.60
C ILE A 50 -18.47 5.02 -19.59
N ASP A 51 -17.96 4.62 -20.76
CA ASP A 51 -16.79 3.73 -20.86
C ASP A 51 -15.51 4.42 -20.36
N SER A 52 -15.43 5.74 -20.58
CA SER A 52 -14.38 6.59 -20.00
C SER A 52 -14.53 6.73 -18.48
N ILE A 53 -15.77 6.80 -17.96
CA ILE A 53 -16.09 6.79 -16.51
C ILE A 53 -15.65 5.47 -15.87
N LEU A 54 -15.92 4.32 -16.50
CA LEU A 54 -15.53 3.00 -16.00
C LEU A 54 -14.01 2.81 -15.95
N SER A 55 -13.29 3.38 -16.92
CA SER A 55 -11.82 3.31 -17.03
C SER A 55 -11.10 4.36 -16.17
N ALA A 56 -11.72 5.52 -15.95
CA ALA A 56 -11.18 6.61 -15.13
C ALA A 56 -11.55 6.51 -13.64
N ASP A 57 -12.49 5.64 -13.26
CA ASP A 57 -12.81 5.32 -11.86
C ASP A 57 -11.70 4.47 -11.23
N THR A 58 -10.53 5.10 -11.05
CA THR A 58 -9.48 4.63 -10.15
C THR A 58 -9.73 5.18 -8.73
N VAL A 59 -10.99 5.45 -8.36
CA VAL A 59 -11.32 5.73 -6.96
C VAL A 59 -11.18 4.39 -6.23
N HIS A 60 -10.04 4.22 -5.57
CA HIS A 60 -9.87 3.13 -4.63
C HIS A 60 -10.81 3.43 -3.46
N TRP A 61 -11.98 2.80 -3.45
CA TRP A 61 -12.95 2.92 -2.37
C TRP A 61 -12.39 2.23 -1.12
N VAL A 62 -11.63 2.99 -0.34
CA VAL A 62 -11.16 2.55 0.97
C VAL A 62 -12.33 2.63 1.94
N THR A 63 -12.83 1.47 2.36
CA THR A 63 -13.92 1.37 3.33
C THR A 63 -13.44 0.64 4.59
N ASP A 64 -14.14 0.87 5.70
CA ASP A 64 -14.00 0.02 6.86
C ASP A 64 -14.53 -1.38 6.54
N GLY A 65 -13.75 -2.40 6.90
CA GLY A 65 -14.11 -3.81 6.72
C GLY A 65 -13.25 -4.71 7.60
N PHE A 66 -13.00 -5.94 7.14
CA PHE A 66 -12.38 -7.00 7.90
C PHE A 66 -11.30 -7.73 7.10
N ARG A 67 -10.28 -8.20 7.82
CA ARG A 67 -9.26 -9.12 7.32
C ARG A 67 -9.06 -10.24 8.33
N VAL A 68 -8.47 -11.35 7.90
CA VAL A 68 -8.08 -12.44 8.80
C VAL A 68 -6.58 -12.41 9.02
N GLN A 69 -6.13 -12.23 10.26
CA GLN A 69 -4.72 -12.27 10.61
C GLN A 69 -4.32 -13.71 10.96
N VAL A 70 -3.22 -14.20 10.37
CA VAL A 70 -2.74 -15.59 10.53
C VAL A 70 -1.52 -15.65 11.44
N LEU A 71 -0.57 -14.74 11.25
CA LEU A 71 0.72 -14.73 11.93
C LEU A 71 1.06 -13.32 12.40
N ALA A 72 1.75 -13.22 13.54
CA ALA A 72 2.52 -12.06 13.96
C ALA A 72 3.92 -12.54 14.39
N SER A 73 4.97 -12.10 13.71
CA SER A 73 6.35 -12.57 13.92
C SER A 73 7.31 -11.39 13.85
N ASN A 74 8.37 -11.40 14.66
CA ASN A 74 9.45 -10.41 14.58
C ASN A 74 10.38 -10.61 13.37
N SER A 75 10.28 -11.77 12.71
CA SER A 75 11.09 -12.14 11.55
C SER A 75 10.31 -11.93 10.25
N ILE A 76 10.84 -11.06 9.39
CA ILE A 76 10.31 -10.78 8.05
C ILE A 76 10.35 -12.03 7.16
N THR A 77 11.42 -12.83 7.22
CA THR A 77 11.57 -14.04 6.40
C THR A 77 10.49 -15.08 6.69
N LYS A 78 10.04 -15.19 7.95
CA LYS A 78 8.89 -16.04 8.32
C LYS A 78 7.57 -15.51 7.77
N ALA A 79 7.37 -14.18 7.79
CA ALA A 79 6.15 -13.57 7.28
C ALA A 79 6.07 -13.68 5.75
N ASP A 80 7.17 -13.44 5.06
CA ASP A 80 7.26 -13.50 3.59
C ASP A 80 7.15 -14.93 3.07
N SER A 81 7.82 -15.89 3.72
CA SER A 81 7.68 -17.30 3.32
C SER A 81 6.25 -17.79 3.49
N LEU A 82 5.59 -17.42 4.60
CA LEU A 82 4.19 -17.75 4.81
C LEU A 82 3.26 -17.05 3.81
N SER A 83 3.51 -15.78 3.47
CA SER A 83 2.67 -15.05 2.51
C SER A 83 2.75 -15.67 1.12
N ILE A 84 3.94 -16.10 0.67
CA ILE A 84 4.12 -16.81 -0.61
C ILE A 84 3.32 -18.12 -0.62
N ILE A 85 3.39 -18.92 0.45
CA ILE A 85 2.65 -20.18 0.57
C ILE A 85 1.14 -19.93 0.54
N LEU A 86 0.67 -18.94 1.30
CA LEU A 86 -0.77 -18.63 1.35
C LEU A 86 -1.26 -18.09 0.01
N ASN A 87 -0.48 -17.26 -0.67
CA ASN A 87 -0.85 -16.67 -1.96
C ASN A 87 -0.85 -17.70 -3.11
N SER A 88 -0.15 -18.83 -2.96
CA SER A 88 -0.24 -19.94 -3.92
C SER A 88 -1.36 -20.94 -3.58
N THR A 89 -1.82 -20.96 -2.34
CA THR A 89 -2.83 -21.91 -1.85
C THR A 89 -4.25 -21.32 -1.85
N LEU A 90 -4.36 -20.01 -1.64
CA LEU A 90 -5.62 -19.28 -1.53
C LEU A 90 -5.80 -18.37 -2.75
N GLU A 91 -7.06 -18.19 -3.15
CA GLU A 91 -7.43 -17.25 -4.20
C GLU A 91 -7.54 -15.80 -3.68
N ASP A 92 -7.77 -15.64 -2.37
CA ASP A 92 -7.86 -14.34 -1.72
C ASP A 92 -6.50 -13.64 -1.58
N SER A 93 -6.52 -12.31 -1.58
CA SER A 93 -5.31 -11.49 -1.47
C SER A 93 -4.60 -11.66 -0.12
N VAL A 94 -3.27 -11.76 -0.13
CA VAL A 94 -2.44 -11.91 1.08
C VAL A 94 -1.55 -10.68 1.25
N TYR A 95 -1.49 -10.16 2.47
CA TYR A 95 -0.75 -8.94 2.82
C TYR A 95 0.23 -9.19 3.96
N VAL A 96 1.41 -8.61 3.86
CA VAL A 96 2.38 -8.52 4.97
C VAL A 96 2.42 -7.07 5.44
N VAL A 97 2.08 -6.84 6.70
CA VAL A 97 2.02 -5.50 7.30
C VAL A 97 3.01 -5.44 8.46
N TYR A 98 3.91 -4.47 8.44
CA TYR A 98 4.81 -4.20 9.56
C TYR A 98 4.12 -3.27 10.56
N GLU A 99 3.89 -3.79 11.77
CA GLU A 99 3.40 -3.03 12.92
C GLU A 99 4.37 -3.27 14.08
N THR A 100 5.19 -2.27 14.39
CA THR A 100 6.31 -2.37 15.34
C THR A 100 5.94 -3.15 16.61
N PRO A 101 6.71 -4.19 17.00
CA PRO A 101 7.95 -4.67 16.39
C PRO A 101 7.77 -5.85 15.41
N ASN A 102 6.54 -6.18 14.99
CA ASN A 102 6.22 -7.44 14.32
C ASN A 102 5.70 -7.26 12.89
N TYR A 103 6.01 -8.23 12.04
CA TYR A 103 5.40 -8.45 10.74
C TYR A 103 4.15 -9.32 10.90
N LYS A 104 3.01 -8.83 10.40
CA LYS A 104 1.70 -9.47 10.49
C LYS A 104 1.24 -9.92 9.12
N VAL A 105 0.83 -11.17 8.99
CA VAL A 105 0.28 -11.73 7.74
C VAL A 105 -1.25 -11.69 7.82
N ARG A 106 -1.89 -10.98 6.88
CA ARG A 106 -3.34 -10.77 6.82
C ARG A 106 -3.89 -11.23 5.48
N ILE A 107 -5.11 -11.75 5.46
CA ILE A 107 -5.76 -12.33 4.28
C ILE A 107 -7.10 -11.63 4.01
N GLY A 108 -7.35 -11.44 2.72
CA GLY A 108 -8.60 -11.00 2.12
C GLY A 108 -8.91 -9.54 2.37
N ASP A 109 -10.01 -9.11 1.78
CA ASP A 109 -10.65 -7.81 1.97
C ASP A 109 -12.16 -8.04 2.09
N TYR A 110 -12.66 -8.25 3.30
CA TYR A 110 -14.05 -8.63 3.54
C TYR A 110 -14.85 -7.44 4.06
N VAL A 111 -15.87 -7.01 3.32
CA VAL A 111 -16.79 -5.94 3.78
C VAL A 111 -17.58 -6.40 5.00
N VAL A 112 -17.90 -7.69 5.05
CA VAL A 112 -18.83 -8.29 6.00
C VAL A 112 -18.12 -9.31 6.87
N ARG A 113 -18.41 -9.30 8.17
CA ARG A 113 -17.66 -10.08 9.17
C ARG A 113 -17.85 -11.59 8.98
N GLU A 114 -19.03 -12.01 8.57
CA GLU A 114 -19.38 -13.41 8.34
C GLU A 114 -18.49 -14.04 7.26
N ASP A 115 -18.14 -13.29 6.21
CA ASP A 115 -17.27 -13.78 5.14
C ASP A 115 -15.82 -13.92 5.61
N ALA A 116 -15.34 -12.98 6.45
CA ALA A 116 -14.05 -13.11 7.12
C ALA A 116 -14.02 -14.32 8.09
N ASP A 117 -15.13 -14.59 8.79
CA ASP A 117 -15.22 -15.74 9.69
C ASP A 117 -15.22 -17.07 8.93
N LYS A 118 -15.83 -17.15 7.74
CA LYS A 118 -15.70 -18.33 6.86
C LYS A 118 -14.25 -18.57 6.46
N MET A 119 -13.52 -17.52 6.07
CA MET A 119 -12.09 -17.65 5.76
C MET A 119 -11.29 -18.09 6.99
N ARG A 120 -11.56 -17.52 8.17
CA ARG A 120 -10.92 -17.95 9.43
C ARG A 120 -11.15 -19.45 9.69
N GLN A 121 -12.36 -19.95 9.48
CA GLN A 121 -12.66 -21.39 9.62
C GLN A 121 -11.92 -22.24 8.59
N ASN A 122 -11.79 -21.77 7.35
CA ASN A 122 -11.00 -22.45 6.33
C ASN A 122 -9.52 -22.56 6.74
N LEU A 123 -8.93 -21.46 7.20
CA LEU A 123 -7.56 -21.41 7.72
C LEU A 123 -7.36 -22.33 8.92
N HIS A 124 -8.35 -22.43 9.81
CA HIS A 124 -8.32 -23.38 10.93
C HIS A 124 -8.27 -24.84 10.45
N LYS A 125 -9.03 -25.19 9.40
CA LYS A 125 -9.00 -26.53 8.78
C LYS A 125 -7.65 -26.83 8.13
N MET A 126 -6.97 -25.82 7.60
CA MET A 126 -5.61 -25.91 7.03
C MET A 126 -4.50 -26.00 8.09
N GLY A 127 -4.83 -25.88 9.37
CA GLY A 127 -3.88 -25.97 10.49
C GLY A 127 -3.53 -24.63 11.15
N TYR A 128 -3.95 -23.50 10.60
CA TYR A 128 -3.71 -22.17 11.17
C TYR A 128 -4.72 -21.81 12.27
N ARG A 129 -4.73 -22.59 13.35
CA ARG A 129 -5.69 -22.45 14.47
C ARG A 129 -5.59 -21.11 15.20
N SER A 130 -4.44 -20.45 15.11
CA SER A 130 -4.21 -19.14 15.69
C SER A 130 -4.81 -18.00 14.87
N ALA A 131 -5.47 -18.24 13.72
CA ALA A 131 -6.01 -17.16 12.90
C ALA A 131 -7.23 -16.48 13.53
N TRP A 132 -7.33 -15.15 13.44
CA TRP A 132 -8.46 -14.35 13.95
C TRP A 132 -8.89 -13.23 13.00
N VAL A 133 -10.17 -12.85 13.08
CA VAL A 133 -10.73 -11.74 12.31
C VAL A 133 -10.39 -10.41 12.98
N ILE A 134 -9.97 -9.42 12.19
CA ILE A 134 -9.69 -8.05 12.62
C ILE A 134 -10.48 -7.05 11.79
N ARG A 135 -10.84 -5.91 12.38
CA ARG A 135 -11.41 -4.77 11.67
C ARG A 135 -10.28 -3.88 11.14
N THR A 136 -10.33 -3.50 9.87
CA THR A 136 -9.31 -2.65 9.24
C THR A 136 -9.87 -1.96 8.01
N ARG A 137 -9.13 -0.97 7.49
CA ARG A 137 -9.45 -0.37 6.20
C ARG A 137 -9.04 -1.32 5.08
N ILE A 138 -10.00 -1.63 4.22
CA ILE A 138 -9.85 -2.55 3.10
C ILE A 138 -10.12 -1.82 1.79
N THR A 139 -9.65 -2.40 0.69
CA THR A 139 -9.94 -1.90 -0.66
C THR A 139 -10.63 -3.03 -1.41
N PRO A 140 -11.97 -3.19 -1.24
CA PRO A 140 -12.67 -4.34 -1.78
C PRO A 140 -12.57 -4.32 -3.31
N GLN A 141 -12.31 -5.48 -3.91
CA GLN A 141 -12.39 -5.59 -5.36
C GLN A 141 -13.83 -5.31 -5.80
N ARG A 142 -14.01 -4.49 -6.85
CA ARG A 142 -15.31 -3.98 -7.34
C ARG A 142 -16.34 -5.10 -7.54
N THR A 143 -15.89 -6.27 -7.98
CA THR A 143 -16.71 -7.48 -8.19
C THR A 143 -17.45 -7.92 -6.93
N GLY A 144 -16.82 -7.85 -5.75
CA GLY A 144 -17.44 -8.24 -4.48
C GLY A 144 -18.53 -7.27 -4.00
N MET A 145 -18.44 -5.99 -4.36
CA MET A 145 -19.49 -5.02 -4.04
C MET A 145 -20.72 -5.27 -4.92
N ILE A 146 -20.56 -5.38 -6.24
CA ILE A 146 -21.67 -5.50 -7.20
C ILE A 146 -22.56 -6.71 -6.90
N ILE A 147 -21.98 -7.86 -6.49
CA ILE A 147 -22.74 -9.09 -6.21
C ILE A 147 -23.69 -8.94 -5.01
N ARG A 148 -23.48 -7.96 -4.11
CA ARG A 148 -24.29 -7.80 -2.88
C ARG A 148 -25.22 -6.58 -2.83
N ILE A 149 -25.15 -5.65 -3.79
CA ILE A 149 -26.10 -4.50 -3.85
C ILE A 149 -27.42 -4.87 -4.58
N GLY A 150 -27.62 -6.15 -4.92
CA GLY A 150 -28.83 -6.63 -5.57
C GLY A 150 -29.46 -7.80 -4.82
N ASN A 151 -30.30 -7.48 -3.84
CA ASN A 151 -31.66 -8.02 -3.63
C ASN A 151 -32.35 -7.26 -2.49
#